data_AF-A0A3N5W695-F1
#
_entry.id   AF-A0A3N5W695-F1
#
_cell.length_a   1.000
_cell.length_b   1.000
_cell.length_c   1.000
_cell.angle_alpha   90.00
_cell.angle_beta   90.00
_cell.angle_gamma   90.00
#
_symmetry.space_group_name_H-M   'P 1'
#
loop_
_entity.id
_entity.type
_entity.pdbx_description
1 polymer ?
#
loop_
_entity_poly.entity_id
_entity_poly.type
_entity_poly.pdbx_seq_one_letter_code
_entity_poly.pdbx_strand_id
1 'polypeptide(L)'
;MRIVEEADRVTKRGEIGALLRREGLYSSHLDKWRTLRAKGQLDGLSAKNRGRKPKDPKEEELGRLRQENERLRTRLEQAELIIDVQKKLSRLLGLPTDETEENESK
;
A
#
# COMPACT_ATOMS: atom_id res chain seq x y z
N MET A 1 -20.31 19.24 -4.91
CA MET A 1 -21.23 19.07 -6.08
C MET A 1 -22.65 19.35 -5.60
N ARG A 2 -23.19 20.53 -5.94
CA ARG A 2 -24.42 21.08 -5.36
C ARG A 2 -25.65 20.17 -5.47
N ILE A 3 -25.84 19.48 -6.59
CA ILE A 3 -27.06 18.70 -6.88
C ILE A 3 -27.14 17.41 -6.04
N VAL A 4 -26.03 16.69 -5.84
CA VAL A 4 -26.01 15.48 -5.00
C VAL A 4 -26.21 15.85 -3.54
N GLU A 5 -25.61 16.96 -3.09
CA GLU A 5 -25.80 17.50 -1.73
C GLU A 5 -27.22 18.03 -1.49
N GLU A 6 -27.87 18.58 -2.52
CA GLU A 6 -29.28 18.99 -2.47
C GLU A 6 -30.20 17.77 -2.45
N ALA A 7 -29.93 16.75 -3.27
CA ALA A 7 -30.68 15.49 -3.27
C ALA A 7 -30.54 14.70 -1.96
N ASP A 8 -29.40 14.77 -1.28
CA ASP A 8 -29.17 14.13 0.03
C ASP A 8 -29.88 14.88 1.18
N ARG A 9 -30.16 16.17 1.02
CA ARG A 9 -30.90 16.99 2.02
C ARG A 9 -32.42 16.87 1.90
N VAL A 10 -32.92 16.40 0.77
CA VAL A 10 -34.36 16.22 0.53
C VAL A 10 -34.84 14.89 1.14
N THR A 11 -35.69 14.98 2.17
CA THR A 11 -36.25 13.82 2.89
C THR A 11 -37.73 13.57 2.59
N LYS A 12 -38.41 14.49 1.91
CA LYS A 12 -39.85 14.37 1.59
C LYS A 12 -40.08 13.59 0.30
N ARG A 13 -41.10 12.73 0.32
CA ARG A 13 -41.51 11.91 -0.82
C ARG A 13 -41.98 12.80 -1.98
N GLY A 14 -41.31 12.73 -3.13
CA GLY A 14 -41.66 13.44 -4.36
C GLY A 14 -40.81 14.68 -4.67
N GLU A 15 -40.16 15.29 -3.68
CA GLU A 15 -39.30 16.46 -3.88
C GLU A 15 -38.02 16.11 -4.67
N ILE A 16 -37.47 14.90 -4.48
CA ILE A 16 -36.34 14.39 -5.28
C ILE A 16 -36.72 14.33 -6.76
N GLY A 17 -37.95 13.88 -7.07
CA GLY A 17 -38.44 13.82 -8.44
C GLY A 17 -38.64 15.20 -9.07
N ALA A 18 -39.05 16.20 -8.28
CA ALA A 18 -39.17 17.58 -8.74
C ALA A 18 -37.79 18.21 -9.02
N LEU A 19 -36.82 17.98 -8.12
CA LEU A 19 -35.43 18.38 -8.29
C LEU A 19 -34.84 17.79 -9.58
N LEU A 20 -35.02 16.48 -9.80
CA LEU A 20 -34.54 15.79 -10.99
C LEU A 20 -35.15 16.36 -12.28
N ARG A 21 -36.45 16.67 -12.30
CA ARG A 21 -37.10 17.29 -13.47
C ARG A 21 -36.61 18.71 -13.73
N ARG A 22 -36.36 19.51 -12.68
CA ARG A 22 -35.81 20.87 -12.80
C ARG A 22 -34.42 20.88 -13.42
N GLU A 23 -33.59 19.92 -13.02
CA GLU A 23 -32.20 19.80 -13.50
C GLU A 23 -32.09 18.94 -14.79
N GLY A 24 -33.19 18.38 -15.30
CA GLY A 24 -33.19 17.49 -16.47
C GLY A 24 -32.45 16.16 -16.25
N LEU A 25 -32.36 15.70 -15.00
CA LEU A 25 -31.59 14.53 -14.59
C LEU A 25 -32.49 13.32 -14.36
N TYR A 26 -31.92 12.13 -14.61
CA TYR A 26 -32.56 10.85 -14.23
C TYR A 26 -31.99 10.33 -12.91
N SER A 27 -32.76 9.52 -12.18
CA SER A 27 -32.33 8.86 -10.95
C SER A 27 -31.01 8.10 -11.10
N SER A 28 -30.79 7.47 -12.26
CA SER A 28 -29.55 6.77 -12.60
C SER A 28 -28.31 7.68 -12.59
N HIS A 29 -28.46 8.99 -12.79
CA HIS A 29 -27.36 9.95 -12.66
C HIS A 29 -27.00 10.18 -11.19
N LEU A 30 -27.99 10.29 -10.30
CA LEU A 30 -27.74 10.39 -8.87
C LEU A 30 -27.04 9.15 -8.31
N ASP A 31 -27.47 7.96 -8.72
CA ASP A 31 -26.85 6.71 -8.27
C ASP A 31 -25.40 6.59 -8.73
N LYS A 32 -25.12 6.97 -9.99
CA LYS A 32 -23.76 7.05 -10.53
C LYS A 32 -22.93 8.06 -9.76
N TRP A 33 -23.45 9.26 -9.52
CA TRP A 33 -22.70 10.32 -8.83
C TRP A 33 -22.47 10.01 -7.35
N ARG A 34 -23.44 9.41 -6.64
CA ARG A 34 -23.26 8.90 -5.28
C ARG A 34 -22.18 7.81 -5.23
N THR A 35 -22.18 6.89 -6.19
CA THR A 35 -21.14 5.86 -6.31
C THR A 35 -19.77 6.47 -6.55
N LEU A 36 -19.67 7.44 -7.47
CA LEU A 36 -18.42 8.15 -7.74
C LEU A 36 -17.95 8.96 -6.53
N ARG A 37 -18.87 9.52 -5.74
CA ARG A 37 -18.57 10.22 -4.48
C ARG A 37 -17.98 9.26 -3.46
N ALA A 38 -18.65 8.14 -3.23
CA ALA A 38 -18.22 7.11 -2.28
C ALA A 38 -16.85 6.52 -2.63
N LYS A 39 -16.52 6.45 -3.92
CA LYS A 39 -15.20 6.01 -4.42
C LYS A 39 -14.11 7.09 -4.36
N GLY A 40 -14.39 8.30 -3.87
CA GLY A 40 -13.47 9.43 -3.90
C GLY A 40 -13.11 9.90 -5.31
N GLN A 41 -13.90 9.50 -6.32
CA GLN A 41 -13.64 9.78 -7.73
C GLN A 41 -14.33 11.05 -8.23
N LEU A 42 -15.20 11.69 -7.42
CA LEU A 42 -15.81 12.97 -7.79
C LEU A 42 -14.84 14.15 -7.75
N ASP A 43 -13.79 14.10 -6.92
CA ASP A 43 -12.68 15.07 -6.99
C ASP A 43 -11.83 14.87 -8.27
N GLY A 44 -11.96 13.69 -8.90
CA GLY A 44 -11.33 13.33 -10.17
C GLY A 44 -12.09 13.77 -11.43
N LEU A 45 -13.09 14.66 -11.30
CA LEU A 45 -13.70 15.36 -12.44
C LEU A 45 -12.87 16.57 -12.92
N SER A 46 -11.80 16.94 -12.21
CA SER A 46 -10.74 17.74 -12.83
C SER A 46 -10.13 16.93 -13.97
N ALA A 47 -9.89 17.57 -15.12
CA ALA A 47 -9.48 16.94 -16.37
C ALA A 47 -8.48 15.81 -16.11
N LYS A 48 -8.93 14.56 -16.30
CA LYS A 48 -8.09 13.38 -16.13
C LYS A 48 -6.92 13.53 -17.10
N ASN A 49 -5.76 13.94 -16.57
CA ASN A 49 -4.57 14.17 -17.37
C ASN A 49 -4.32 12.94 -18.23
N ARG A 50 -4.51 13.08 -19.56
CA ARG A 50 -4.14 12.04 -20.51
C ARG A 50 -2.63 11.92 -20.46
N GLY A 51 -2.14 10.79 -19.95
CA GLY A 51 -0.71 10.54 -19.77
C GLY A 51 -0.45 9.30 -18.93
N ARG A 52 0.81 8.86 -18.90
CA ARG A 52 1.27 7.75 -18.05
C ARG A 52 0.95 8.09 -16.59
N LYS A 53 0.30 7.18 -15.87
CA LYS A 53 0.07 7.34 -14.43
C LYS A 53 1.42 7.61 -13.74
N PRO A 54 1.51 8.60 -12.82
CA PRO A 54 2.72 8.78 -12.03
C PRO A 54 3.03 7.45 -11.32
N LYS A 55 4.31 7.06 -11.30
CA LYS A 55 4.77 5.89 -10.54
C LYS A 55 4.31 6.09 -9.09
N ASP A 56 3.71 5.06 -8.52
CA ASP A 56 3.30 5.11 -7.12
C ASP A 56 4.59 5.27 -6.28
N PRO A 57 4.72 6.29 -5.42
CA PRO A 57 5.88 6.44 -4.55
C PRO A 57 6.15 5.18 -3.71
N LYS A 58 5.11 4.37 -3.44
CA LYS A 58 5.26 3.05 -2.80
C LYS A 58 6.02 2.05 -3.65
N GLU A 59 5.89 2.07 -4.98
CA GLU A 59 6.63 1.18 -5.87
C GLU A 59 8.12 1.50 -5.88
N GLU A 60 8.49 2.79 -5.77
CA GLU A 60 9.88 3.20 -5.67
C GLU A 60 10.52 2.79 -4.34
N GLU A 61 9.80 2.99 -3.24
CA GLU A 61 10.23 2.57 -1.90
C GLU A 61 10.38 1.04 -1.82
N LEU A 62 9.42 0.28 -2.37
CA LEU A 62 9.51 -1.18 -2.46
C LEU A 62 10.74 -1.64 -3.26
N GLY A 63 11.08 -0.94 -4.34
CA GLY A 63 12.30 -1.25 -5.12
C GLY A 63 13.57 -1.04 -4.30
N ARG A 64 13.68 0.09 -3.60
CA ARG A 64 14.81 0.39 -2.72
C ARG A 64 14.95 -0.63 -1.60
N LEU A 65 13.85 -0.91 -0.90
CA LEU A 65 13.82 -1.87 0.21
C LEU A 65 14.22 -3.28 -0.25
N ARG A 66 13.80 -3.71 -1.44
CA ARG A 66 14.21 -5.02 -1.99
C ARG A 66 15.71 -5.09 -2.25
N GLN A 67 16.28 -4.04 -2.87
CA GLN A 67 17.71 -3.98 -3.17
C GLN A 67 18.54 -3.97 -1.87
N GLU A 68 18.09 -3.21 -0.87
CA GLU A 68 18.75 -3.18 0.43
C GLU A 68 18.65 -4.54 1.15
N ASN A 69 17.49 -5.20 1.11
CA ASN A 69 17.32 -6.52 1.70
C ASN A 69 18.24 -7.55 1.05
N GLU A 70 18.36 -7.56 -0.28
CA GLU A 70 19.27 -8.45 -1.00
C GLU A 70 20.73 -8.20 -0.59
N ARG A 71 21.16 -6.93 -0.57
CA ARG A 71 22.52 -6.57 -0.13
C ARG A 71 22.81 -7.02 1.31
N LEU A 72 21.85 -6.84 2.22
CA LEU A 72 21.99 -7.25 3.61
C LEU A 72 22.07 -8.78 3.75
N ARG A 73 21.27 -9.53 2.97
CA ARG A 73 21.34 -10.99 2.94
C ARG A 73 22.70 -11.50 2.48
N THR A 74 23.23 -10.97 1.38
CA THR A 74 24.57 -11.36 0.92
C THR A 74 25.66 -11.07 1.95
N ARG A 75 25.56 -9.94 2.67
CA ARG A 75 26.51 -9.61 3.74
C ARG A 75 26.38 -10.56 4.93
N LEU A 76 25.15 -10.96 5.26
CA LEU A 76 24.89 -11.94 6.32
C LEU A 76 25.49 -13.30 5.97
N GLU A 77 25.23 -13.81 4.76
CA GLU A 77 25.79 -15.07 4.26
C GLU A 77 27.33 -15.08 4.30
N GLN A 78 27.96 -13.96 3.92
CA GLN A 78 29.42 -13.82 4.02
C GLN A 78 29.91 -13.87 5.47
N ALA A 79 29.21 -13.19 6.39
CA ALA A 79 29.57 -13.20 7.80
C ALA A 79 29.40 -14.59 8.43
N GLU A 80 28.31 -15.29 8.12
CA GLU A 80 28.05 -16.67 8.53
C GLU A 80 29.14 -17.61 8.03
N LEU A 81 29.56 -17.48 6.76
CA LEU A 81 30.64 -18.28 6.20
C LEU A 81 31.98 -18.03 6.92
N ILE A 82 32.29 -16.76 7.23
CA ILE A 82 33.51 -16.41 7.98
C ILE A 82 33.46 -17.05 9.38
N ILE A 83 32.34 -16.93 10.08
CA ILE A 83 32.14 -17.52 11.40
C ILE A 83 32.33 -19.04 11.34
N ASP A 84 31.76 -19.70 10.33
CA ASP A 84 31.89 -21.14 10.14
C ASP A 84 33.33 -21.59 9.90
N VAL A 85 34.06 -20.86 9.05
CA VAL A 85 35.49 -21.13 8.81
C VAL A 85 36.29 -20.93 10.09
N GLN A 86 36.04 -19.84 10.83
CA GLN A 86 36.69 -19.58 12.12
C GLN A 86 36.43 -20.71 13.12
N LYS A 87 35.17 -21.14 13.28
CA LYS A 87 34.80 -22.27 14.16
C LYS A 87 35.49 -23.58 13.75
N LYS A 88 35.59 -23.87 12.44
CA LYS A 88 36.28 -25.07 11.94
C LYS A 88 37.78 -25.02 12.21
N LEU A 89 38.41 -23.87 11.98
CA LEU A 89 39.84 -23.68 12.23
C LEU A 89 40.18 -23.78 13.72
N SER A 90 39.39 -23.15 14.60
CA SER A 90 39.61 -23.24 16.04
C SER A 90 39.47 -24.68 16.55
N ARG A 91 38.45 -25.42 16.07
CA ARG A 91 38.29 -26.85 16.38
C ARG A 91 39.48 -27.70 15.89
N LEU A 92 39.97 -27.46 14.68
CA LEU A 92 41.12 -28.18 14.12
C LEU A 92 42.42 -27.90 14.90
N LEU A 93 42.59 -26.66 15.37
CA LEU A 93 43.80 -26.19 16.07
C LEU A 93 43.72 -26.36 17.59
N GLY A 94 42.61 -26.87 18.12
CA GLY A 94 42.38 -27.02 19.56
C GLY A 94 42.34 -25.67 20.32
N LEU A 95 42.03 -24.58 19.62
CA LEU A 95 41.85 -23.27 20.23
C LEU A 95 40.51 -23.25 20.98
N PRO A 96 40.43 -22.60 22.15
CA PRO A 96 39.18 -22.45 22.85
C PRO A 96 38.21 -21.65 21.98
N THR A 97 37.15 -22.31 21.53
CA THR A 97 35.93 -21.64 21.07
C THR A 97 35.07 -21.36 22.28
N ASP A 98 34.46 -20.17 22.37
CA ASP A 98 33.32 -19.91 23.27
C ASP A 98 32.12 -20.76 22.80
N GLU A 99 32.24 -22.08 22.91
CA GLU A 99 31.11 -23.01 22.92
C GLU A 99 30.64 -23.11 24.37
N THR A 100 30.21 -21.99 24.94
CA THR A 100 29.33 -22.01 26.11
C THR A 100 27.89 -21.96 25.62
N GLU A 101 27.33 -23.15 25.44
CA GLU A 101 25.96 -23.54 25.78
C GLU A 101 24.81 -22.58 25.38
N GLU A 102 24.24 -22.82 24.18
CA GLU A 102 22.79 -22.66 23.96
C GLU A 102 22.16 -24.05 23.74
N ASN A 103 22.51 -25.01 24.60
CA ASN A 103 21.71 -26.21 24.85
C ASN A 103 21.10 -26.09 26.24
N GLU A 104 20.16 -25.15 26.44
CA GLU A 104 19.08 -25.26 27.42
C GLU A 104 18.22 -23.98 27.40
N SER A 105 17.04 -24.07 26.80
CA SER A 105 15.80 -23.51 27.35
C SER A 105 14.60 -23.95 26.50
N LYS A 106 13.82 -24.85 27.12
CA LYS A 106 12.42 -25.26 26.88
C LYS A 106 11.60 -24.52 25.83
#